data_AF-A0A8D9APJ5-F1
#
_entry.id   AF-A0A8D9APJ5-F1
#
_cell.length_a   1.000
_cell.length_b   1.000
_cell.length_c   1.000
_cell.angle_alpha   90.00
_cell.angle_beta   90.00
_cell.angle_gamma   90.00
#
_symmetry.space_group_name_H-M   'P 1'
#
loop_
_entity.id
_entity.type
_entity.pdbx_description
1 polymer ?
#
loop_
_entity_poly.entity_id
_entity_poly.type
_entity_poly.pdbx_seq_one_letter_code
_entity_poly.pdbx_strand_id
1 'polypeptide(L)'
;MNLSHFEHQCLEIISAAIKELNIENAIQDIVTTWTRDMILPTVVHVTVNCSIKNDVDSDDEDQTSSSSDVWKPLVDKSEEEEEHAYQLGDVTPMLVILEDCCTKLKTMTGSVHIAPFLSQVHKWETELSLVYEVLTLWIQVQRKWLYLEGIFLGLGDIRNKLPEEAQKFDTINQDFLQLMLDTHSKPLAIDQCLVAGRLTHLESLRDGLETCEKSLQEYLQEKRNVFYRFYFISDEELLAILGSRTPLVIQEYVLKMFDNVQSLLIVETLTPNIYSLSGMISCEGELMSFRTAHLTSGEIEVWMTVVLEEMVASNRYATKKAIHDYGQQDGRSRTDWLLGNIGPTVLAAAAVWWTAEVENVFRKISAGNDGAMIQYLATLNDQLDDLVDKAHLSTAMSIWD
;
A
#
# COMPACT_ATOMS: atom_id res chain seq x y z
N MET A 1 -8.52 -18.16 -82.17
CA MET A 1 -8.61 -16.87 -81.45
C MET A 1 -7.19 -16.40 -81.18
N ASN A 2 -6.83 -15.18 -81.59
CA ASN A 2 -5.48 -14.65 -81.36
C ASN A 2 -5.26 -14.43 -79.86
N LEU A 3 -4.42 -15.27 -79.24
CA LEU A 3 -4.06 -15.15 -77.82
C LEU A 3 -3.45 -13.78 -77.48
N SER A 4 -2.77 -13.14 -78.43
CA SER A 4 -2.11 -11.85 -78.26
C SER A 4 -3.07 -10.67 -78.09
N HIS A 5 -4.33 -10.77 -78.53
CA HIS A 5 -5.29 -9.68 -78.40
C HIS A 5 -5.96 -9.64 -77.01
N PHE A 6 -5.99 -10.79 -76.32
CA PHE A 6 -6.61 -10.97 -75.01
C PHE A 6 -5.60 -11.05 -73.87
N GLU A 7 -4.29 -11.00 -74.16
CA GLU A 7 -3.21 -11.14 -73.17
C GLU A 7 -3.34 -10.14 -72.02
N HIS A 8 -3.68 -8.87 -72.32
CA HIS A 8 -3.92 -7.85 -71.30
C HIS A 8 -5.13 -8.18 -70.40
N GLN A 9 -6.22 -8.66 -70.97
CA GLN A 9 -7.42 -9.06 -70.21
C GLN A 9 -7.16 -10.30 -69.36
N CYS A 10 -6.40 -11.27 -69.89
CA CYS A 10 -5.96 -12.44 -69.13
C CYS A 10 -5.07 -12.04 -67.94
N LEU A 11 -4.13 -11.10 -68.14
CA LEU A 11 -3.27 -10.59 -67.06
C LEU A 11 -4.06 -9.84 -65.98
N GLU A 12 -5.07 -9.05 -66.35
CA GLU A 12 -5.97 -8.40 -65.39
C GLU A 12 -6.78 -9.42 -64.57
N ILE A 13 -7.33 -10.45 -65.21
CA ILE A 13 -8.08 -11.51 -64.54
C ILE A 13 -7.16 -12.31 -63.59
N ILE A 14 -5.95 -12.64 -64.03
CA ILE A 14 -4.95 -13.34 -63.19
C ILE A 14 -4.57 -12.46 -62.00
N SER A 15 -4.34 -11.16 -62.21
CA SER A 15 -4.01 -10.21 -61.14
C SER A 15 -5.15 -10.07 -60.13
N ALA A 16 -6.40 -10.02 -60.57
CA ALA A 16 -7.58 -10.02 -59.70
C ALA A 16 -7.69 -11.33 -58.89
N ALA A 17 -7.53 -12.48 -59.54
CA ALA A 17 -7.59 -13.80 -58.90
C ALA A 17 -6.48 -13.98 -57.84
N ILE A 18 -5.26 -13.48 -58.09
CA ILE A 18 -4.18 -13.49 -57.10
C ILE A 18 -4.55 -12.65 -55.87
N LYS A 19 -5.17 -11.49 -56.06
CA LYS A 19 -5.61 -10.63 -54.95
C LYS A 19 -6.75 -11.26 -54.14
N GLU A 20 -7.70 -11.91 -54.81
CA GLU A 20 -8.78 -12.67 -54.16
C GLU A 20 -8.22 -13.84 -53.34
N LEU A 21 -7.27 -14.60 -53.90
CA LEU A 21 -6.59 -15.70 -53.19
C LEU A 21 -5.84 -15.21 -51.95
N ASN A 22 -5.20 -14.05 -52.01
CA ASN A 22 -4.52 -13.47 -50.85
C ASN A 22 -5.50 -13.10 -49.73
N ILE A 23 -6.68 -12.59 -50.07
CA ILE A 23 -7.76 -12.28 -49.11
C ILE A 23 -8.27 -13.58 -48.48
N GLU A 24 -8.52 -14.61 -49.30
CA GLU A 24 -8.98 -15.92 -48.83
C GLU A 24 -7.99 -16.57 -47.88
N ASN A 25 -6.69 -16.57 -48.22
CA ASN A 25 -5.64 -17.09 -47.34
C ASN A 25 -5.57 -16.31 -46.02
N ALA A 26 -5.64 -14.98 -46.05
CA ALA A 26 -5.61 -14.16 -44.84
C ALA A 26 -6.83 -14.44 -43.93
N ILE A 27 -8.01 -14.69 -44.50
CA ILE A 27 -9.20 -15.08 -43.74
C ILE A 27 -9.01 -16.48 -43.15
N GLN A 28 -8.47 -17.45 -43.89
CA GLN A 28 -8.17 -18.78 -43.38
C GLN A 28 -7.13 -18.77 -42.26
N ASP A 29 -6.11 -17.92 -42.36
CA ASP A 29 -5.12 -17.72 -41.30
C ASP A 29 -5.79 -17.20 -40.03
N ILE A 30 -6.72 -16.24 -40.13
CA ILE A 30 -7.50 -15.74 -38.99
C ILE A 30 -8.37 -16.85 -38.41
N VAL A 31 -9.13 -17.56 -39.25
CA VAL A 31 -10.00 -18.66 -38.82
C VAL A 31 -9.19 -19.71 -38.06
N THR A 32 -8.08 -20.18 -38.61
CA THR A 32 -7.25 -21.23 -37.99
C THR A 32 -6.61 -20.79 -36.69
N THR A 33 -6.06 -19.57 -36.65
CA THR A 33 -5.44 -18.99 -35.45
C THR A 33 -6.44 -18.95 -34.30
N TRP A 34 -7.65 -18.47 -34.55
CA TRP A 34 -8.62 -18.21 -33.49
C TRP A 34 -9.52 -19.41 -33.12
N THR A 35 -9.69 -20.38 -34.02
CA THR A 35 -10.48 -21.59 -33.74
C THR A 35 -9.66 -22.72 -33.11
N ARG A 36 -8.33 -22.71 -33.27
CA ARG A 36 -7.49 -23.83 -32.82
C ARG A 36 -6.36 -23.44 -31.88
N ASP A 37 -5.71 -22.31 -32.14
CA ASP A 37 -4.42 -22.02 -31.53
C ASP A 37 -4.53 -20.95 -30.41
N MET A 38 -5.62 -20.17 -30.37
CA MET A 38 -5.85 -19.15 -29.33
C MET A 38 -6.59 -19.68 -28.11
N ILE A 39 -5.77 -20.05 -27.12
CA ILE A 39 -6.20 -20.53 -25.81
C ILE A 39 -5.94 -19.44 -24.78
N LEU A 40 -6.94 -19.11 -23.96
CA LEU A 40 -6.79 -18.20 -22.82
C LEU A 40 -5.84 -18.83 -21.80
N PRO A 41 -4.72 -18.18 -21.48
CA PRO A 41 -3.84 -18.68 -20.44
C PRO A 41 -4.58 -18.57 -19.11
N THR A 42 -4.81 -19.69 -18.44
CA THR A 42 -5.31 -19.72 -17.07
C THR A 42 -4.18 -20.17 -16.16
N VAL A 43 -3.96 -19.41 -15.10
CA VAL A 43 -2.95 -19.69 -14.07
C VAL A 43 -3.68 -19.99 -12.78
N VAL A 44 -3.17 -20.94 -12.00
CA VAL A 44 -3.67 -21.20 -10.65
C VAL A 44 -3.48 -19.92 -9.83
N HIS A 45 -4.58 -19.40 -9.33
CA HIS A 45 -4.60 -18.32 -8.37
C HIS A 45 -4.54 -18.96 -6.98
N VAL A 46 -3.43 -18.74 -6.28
CA VAL A 46 -3.30 -19.15 -4.88
C VAL A 46 -4.06 -18.11 -4.07
N THR A 47 -5.29 -18.44 -3.67
CA THR A 47 -6.04 -17.63 -2.72
C THR A 47 -5.26 -17.57 -1.41
N VAL A 48 -5.32 -16.44 -0.70
CA VAL A 48 -4.66 -16.24 0.61
C VAL A 48 -5.21 -17.20 1.69
N ASN A 49 -6.24 -17.98 1.37
CA ASN A 49 -6.95 -18.84 2.30
C ASN A 49 -6.39 -20.28 2.32
N CYS A 50 -5.09 -20.43 2.61
CA CYS A 50 -4.61 -21.68 3.20
C CYS A 50 -4.90 -21.63 4.71
N SER A 51 -6.11 -22.06 5.08
CA SER A 51 -6.52 -22.58 6.39
C SER A 51 -5.94 -21.92 7.65
N ILE A 52 -6.67 -20.96 8.24
CA ILE A 52 -6.59 -20.75 9.69
C ILE A 52 -7.31 -21.93 10.36
N LYS A 53 -6.61 -23.03 10.59
CA LYS A 53 -6.99 -23.98 11.63
C LYS A 53 -6.46 -23.45 12.96
N ASN A 54 -7.38 -23.08 13.84
CA ASN A 54 -7.09 -22.91 15.26
C ASN A 54 -6.82 -24.30 15.85
N ASP A 55 -5.60 -24.82 15.69
CA ASP A 55 -5.16 -25.97 16.44
C ASP A 55 -4.59 -25.48 17.78
N VAL A 56 -5.49 -25.44 18.77
CA VAL A 56 -5.11 -25.60 20.17
C VAL A 56 -4.70 -27.05 20.31
N ASP A 57 -3.41 -27.33 20.48
CA ASP A 57 -2.96 -28.43 21.32
C ASP A 57 -1.53 -28.19 21.81
N SER A 58 -1.34 -28.66 23.03
CA SER A 58 -0.26 -28.39 23.96
C SER A 58 0.92 -29.35 23.82
N ASP A 59 2.01 -28.94 24.47
CA ASP A 59 3.11 -29.74 25.04
C ASP A 59 4.38 -30.01 24.20
N ASP A 60 5.43 -29.30 24.66
CA ASP A 60 6.75 -29.78 25.12
C ASP A 60 7.96 -30.07 24.19
N GLU A 61 9.02 -29.34 24.58
CA GLU A 61 10.46 -29.66 24.70
C GLU A 61 11.44 -29.59 23.51
N ASP A 62 12.29 -28.55 23.59
CA ASP A 62 13.76 -28.52 23.51
C ASP A 62 14.53 -29.26 22.39
N GLN A 63 15.27 -28.49 21.57
CA GLN A 63 16.75 -28.54 21.58
C GLN A 63 17.42 -27.46 20.69
N THR A 64 18.53 -26.95 21.24
CA THR A 64 19.51 -26.00 20.70
C THR A 64 20.27 -26.48 19.45
N SER A 65 20.54 -25.58 18.48
CA SER A 65 21.91 -25.09 18.14
C SER A 65 22.04 -24.52 16.72
N SER A 66 22.65 -23.33 16.66
CA SER A 66 23.53 -22.75 15.62
C SER A 66 23.55 -23.36 14.20
N SER A 67 23.14 -22.56 13.21
CA SER A 67 24.02 -21.93 12.21
C SER A 67 23.28 -21.72 10.88
N SER A 68 23.33 -20.47 10.42
CA SER A 68 23.28 -20.01 9.02
C SER A 68 22.88 -21.05 7.96
N ASP A 69 21.62 -21.04 7.52
CA ASP A 69 21.32 -21.47 6.15
C ASP A 69 20.16 -20.68 5.55
N VAL A 70 20.47 -20.21 4.34
CA VAL A 70 19.68 -19.49 3.35
C VAL A 70 18.22 -19.96 3.32
N TRP A 71 17.29 -19.03 3.52
CA TRP A 71 15.86 -19.24 3.29
C TRP A 71 15.63 -19.75 1.86
N LYS A 72 15.25 -21.01 1.74
CA LYS A 72 14.55 -21.56 0.57
C LYS A 72 13.13 -21.89 1.03
N PRO A 73 12.07 -21.44 0.33
CA PRO A 73 10.73 -21.87 0.66
C PRO A 73 10.59 -23.34 0.24
N LEU A 74 10.53 -24.22 1.24
CA LEU A 74 10.14 -25.61 1.09
C LEU A 74 8.61 -25.61 0.88
N VAL A 75 8.18 -25.70 -0.39
CA VAL A 75 6.78 -25.95 -0.71
C VAL A 75 6.53 -27.43 -0.44
N ASP A 76 6.01 -27.73 0.75
CA ASP A 76 5.53 -29.07 1.08
C ASP A 76 4.19 -29.27 0.35
N LYS A 77 4.15 -30.26 -0.56
CA LYS A 77 2.95 -30.62 -1.32
C LYS A 77 2.13 -31.60 -0.50
N SER A 78 1.23 -31.10 0.34
CA SER A 78 0.11 -31.90 0.83
C SER A 78 -1.05 -31.79 -0.17
N GLU A 79 -1.23 -32.83 -0.99
CA GLU A 79 -2.39 -33.04 -1.85
C GLU A 79 -3.65 -33.27 -0.98
N GLU A 80 -4.31 -32.19 -0.55
CA GLU A 80 -5.67 -32.24 -0.02
C GLU A 80 -6.52 -31.25 -0.83
N GLU A 81 -7.35 -31.79 -1.74
CA GLU A 81 -8.43 -31.15 -2.53
C GLU A 81 -8.47 -29.60 -2.48
N GLU A 82 -7.46 -28.95 -3.08
CA GLU A 82 -7.48 -27.49 -3.20
C GLU A 82 -8.60 -27.11 -4.18
N GLU A 83 -9.57 -26.31 -3.75
CA GLU A 83 -10.43 -25.55 -4.66
C GLU A 83 -9.54 -24.55 -5.40
N HIS A 84 -8.94 -24.98 -6.51
CA HIS A 84 -8.04 -24.15 -7.29
C HIS A 84 -8.85 -22.99 -7.87
N ALA A 85 -8.67 -21.79 -7.33
CA ALA A 85 -9.08 -20.57 -8.02
C ALA A 85 -8.20 -20.39 -9.25
N TYR A 86 -8.76 -19.89 -10.35
CA TYR A 86 -8.02 -19.61 -11.57
C TYR A 86 -8.05 -18.12 -11.85
N GLN A 87 -6.97 -17.59 -12.43
CA GLN A 87 -6.90 -16.22 -12.96
C GLN A 87 -6.42 -16.26 -14.41
N LEU A 88 -6.76 -15.25 -15.20
CA LEU A 88 -6.14 -15.09 -16.51
C LEU A 88 -4.66 -14.76 -16.33
N GLY A 89 -3.83 -15.47 -17.06
CA GLY A 89 -2.41 -15.18 -17.23
C GLY A 89 -2.18 -14.00 -18.16
N ASP A 90 -0.97 -13.90 -18.70
CA ASP A 90 -0.62 -12.81 -19.61
C ASP A 90 -1.34 -12.95 -20.96
N VAL A 91 -2.34 -12.09 -21.20
CA VAL A 91 -3.11 -12.01 -22.44
C VAL A 91 -2.53 -10.96 -23.41
N THR A 92 -1.46 -10.24 -23.02
CA THR A 92 -0.86 -9.18 -23.83
C THR A 92 -0.45 -9.66 -25.24
N PRO A 93 0.20 -10.83 -25.41
CA PRO A 93 0.52 -11.35 -26.75
C PRO A 93 -0.72 -11.61 -27.61
N MET A 94 -1.82 -12.07 -26.98
CA MET A 94 -3.08 -12.33 -27.67
C MET A 94 -3.75 -11.03 -28.11
N LEU A 95 -3.71 -9.97 -27.29
CA LEU A 95 -4.24 -8.65 -27.66
C LEU A 95 -3.49 -8.04 -28.86
N VAL A 96 -2.16 -8.18 -28.91
CA VAL A 96 -1.35 -7.73 -30.05
C VAL A 96 -1.76 -8.46 -31.33
N ILE A 97 -1.93 -9.79 -31.26
CA ILE A 97 -2.36 -10.58 -32.42
C ILE A 97 -3.79 -10.20 -32.85
N LEU A 98 -4.66 -9.85 -31.90
CA LEU A 98 -6.01 -9.37 -32.17
C LEU A 98 -5.99 -8.03 -32.91
N GLU A 99 -5.21 -7.04 -32.44
CA GLU A 99 -5.06 -5.75 -33.09
C GLU A 99 -4.52 -5.87 -34.52
N ASP A 100 -3.54 -6.77 -34.73
CA ASP A 100 -3.03 -7.11 -36.05
C ASP A 100 -4.11 -7.72 -36.95
N CYS A 101 -4.91 -8.66 -36.43
CA CYS A 101 -6.02 -9.27 -37.17
C CYS A 101 -7.09 -8.24 -37.55
N CYS A 102 -7.47 -7.35 -36.63
CA CYS A 102 -8.40 -6.26 -36.91
C CYS A 102 -7.85 -5.29 -37.97
N THR A 103 -6.55 -4.97 -37.94
CA THR A 103 -5.91 -4.10 -38.94
C THR A 103 -5.87 -4.77 -40.33
N LYS A 104 -5.58 -6.07 -40.37
CA LYS A 104 -5.65 -6.88 -41.60
C LYS A 104 -7.07 -6.89 -42.18
N LEU A 105 -8.10 -7.14 -41.37
CA LEU A 105 -9.49 -7.13 -41.82
C LEU A 105 -9.90 -5.75 -42.37
N LYS A 106 -9.56 -4.65 -41.68
CA LYS A 106 -9.81 -3.28 -42.17
C LYS A 106 -9.14 -3.00 -43.51
N THR A 107 -7.91 -3.49 -43.69
CA THR A 107 -7.17 -3.34 -44.96
C THR A 107 -7.84 -4.13 -46.09
N MET A 108 -8.35 -5.34 -45.80
CA MET A 108 -9.09 -6.16 -46.76
C MET A 108 -10.42 -5.53 -47.17
N THR A 109 -11.14 -4.89 -46.24
CA THR A 109 -12.40 -4.17 -46.52
C THR A 109 -12.20 -3.00 -47.51
N GLY A 110 -11.01 -2.40 -47.57
CA GLY A 110 -10.67 -1.35 -48.53
C GLY A 110 -10.34 -1.86 -49.95
N SER A 111 -10.25 -3.17 -50.17
CA SER A 111 -9.91 -3.76 -51.47
C SER A 111 -11.13 -3.87 -52.39
N VAL A 112 -10.96 -3.57 -53.67
CA VAL A 112 -12.03 -3.71 -54.69
C VAL A 112 -12.43 -5.17 -54.92
N HIS A 113 -11.55 -6.12 -54.57
CA HIS A 113 -11.74 -7.57 -54.77
C HIS A 113 -12.39 -8.27 -53.57
N ILE A 114 -12.91 -7.51 -52.60
CA ILE A 114 -13.49 -8.06 -51.35
C ILE A 114 -14.93 -8.58 -51.52
N ALA A 115 -15.61 -8.22 -52.60
CA ALA A 115 -17.04 -8.49 -52.80
C ALA A 115 -17.49 -9.94 -52.48
N PRO A 116 -16.79 -11.01 -52.89
CA PRO A 116 -17.19 -12.39 -52.55
C PRO A 116 -16.98 -12.78 -51.08
N PHE A 117 -16.09 -12.09 -50.34
CA PHE A 117 -15.71 -12.42 -48.96
C PHE A 117 -16.24 -11.42 -47.92
N LEU A 118 -16.95 -10.38 -48.35
CA LEU A 118 -17.38 -9.27 -47.51
C LEU A 118 -18.22 -9.71 -46.30
N SER A 119 -19.11 -10.70 -46.49
CA SER A 119 -19.92 -11.26 -45.39
C SER A 119 -19.07 -11.94 -44.32
N GLN A 120 -18.03 -12.67 -44.73
CA GLN A 120 -17.13 -13.37 -43.83
C GLN A 120 -16.20 -12.40 -43.10
N VAL A 121 -15.65 -11.42 -43.81
CA VAL A 121 -14.80 -10.37 -43.20
C VAL A 121 -15.59 -9.57 -42.18
N HIS A 122 -16.82 -9.16 -42.48
CA HIS A 122 -17.62 -8.39 -41.54
C HIS A 122 -18.02 -9.19 -40.29
N LYS A 123 -18.29 -10.49 -40.45
CA LYS A 123 -18.52 -11.41 -39.33
C LYS A 123 -17.30 -11.45 -38.40
N TRP A 124 -16.11 -11.74 -38.93
CA TRP A 124 -14.87 -11.80 -38.16
C TRP A 124 -14.47 -10.45 -37.57
N GLU A 125 -14.73 -9.34 -38.26
CA GLU A 125 -14.51 -7.99 -37.74
C GLU A 125 -15.37 -7.73 -36.49
N THR A 126 -16.65 -8.10 -36.54
CA THR A 126 -17.57 -7.95 -35.42
C THR A 126 -17.19 -8.87 -34.25
N GLU A 127 -16.91 -10.14 -34.53
CA GLU A 127 -16.54 -11.14 -33.52
C GLU A 127 -15.22 -10.77 -32.82
N LEU A 128 -14.17 -10.43 -33.58
CA LEU A 128 -12.88 -10.03 -32.99
C LEU A 128 -12.96 -8.71 -32.24
N SER A 129 -13.74 -7.74 -32.73
CA SER A 129 -13.96 -6.49 -32.00
C SER A 129 -14.62 -6.74 -30.64
N LEU A 130 -15.61 -7.65 -30.59
CA LEU A 130 -16.25 -8.04 -29.32
C LEU A 130 -15.28 -8.77 -28.40
N VAL A 131 -14.45 -9.68 -28.94
CA VAL A 131 -13.41 -10.40 -28.18
C VAL A 131 -12.43 -9.41 -27.54
N TYR A 132 -11.99 -8.37 -28.26
CA TYR A 132 -11.09 -7.35 -27.74
C TYR A 132 -11.69 -6.59 -26.56
N GLU A 133 -12.94 -6.15 -26.72
CA GLU A 133 -13.66 -5.40 -25.69
C GLU A 133 -13.86 -6.26 -24.43
N VAL A 134 -14.30 -7.51 -24.61
CA VAL A 134 -14.47 -8.47 -23.52
C VAL A 134 -13.15 -8.74 -22.80
N LEU A 135 -12.04 -9.00 -23.52
CA LEU A 135 -10.74 -9.26 -22.91
C LEU A 135 -10.20 -8.06 -22.13
N THR A 136 -10.33 -6.87 -22.70
CA THR A 136 -9.86 -5.63 -22.06
C THR A 136 -10.65 -5.35 -20.78
N LEU A 137 -11.98 -5.56 -20.81
CA LEU A 137 -12.83 -5.44 -19.63
C LEU A 137 -12.51 -6.51 -18.59
N TRP A 138 -12.27 -7.75 -19.01
CA TRP A 138 -11.93 -8.86 -18.11
C TRP A 138 -10.64 -8.59 -17.34
N ILE A 139 -9.59 -8.08 -18.02
CA ILE A 139 -8.33 -7.70 -17.37
C ILE A 139 -8.58 -6.62 -16.31
N GLN A 140 -9.44 -5.64 -16.59
CA GLN A 140 -9.80 -4.59 -15.61
C GLN A 140 -10.54 -5.16 -14.40
N VAL A 141 -11.52 -6.05 -14.64
CA VAL A 141 -12.28 -6.76 -13.59
C VAL A 141 -11.32 -7.57 -12.73
N GLN A 142 -10.46 -8.39 -13.32
CA GLN A 142 -9.49 -9.21 -12.59
C GLN A 142 -8.55 -8.36 -11.72
N ARG A 143 -8.04 -7.23 -12.25
CA ARG A 143 -7.17 -6.34 -11.48
C ARG A 143 -7.88 -5.75 -10.25
N LYS A 144 -9.13 -5.30 -10.41
CA LYS A 144 -9.95 -4.79 -9.29
C LYS A 144 -10.31 -5.88 -8.30
N TRP A 145 -10.64 -7.07 -8.80
CA TRP A 145 -10.95 -8.23 -7.98
C TRP A 145 -9.75 -8.63 -7.11
N LEU A 146 -8.55 -8.78 -7.69
CA LEU A 146 -7.32 -9.10 -6.94
C LEU A 146 -7.01 -8.09 -5.82
N TYR A 147 -7.22 -6.80 -6.09
CA TYR A 147 -7.03 -5.75 -5.09
C TYR A 147 -8.01 -5.90 -3.91
N LEU A 148 -9.30 -6.08 -4.21
CA LEU A 148 -10.34 -6.22 -3.18
C LEU A 148 -10.25 -7.56 -2.45
N GLU A 149 -9.82 -8.62 -3.13
CA GLU A 149 -9.56 -9.93 -2.56
C GLU A 149 -8.45 -9.86 -1.50
N GLY A 150 -7.31 -9.22 -1.82
CA GLY A 150 -6.22 -9.03 -0.86
C GLY A 150 -6.66 -8.28 0.41
N ILE A 151 -7.67 -7.42 0.31
CA ILE A 151 -8.20 -6.64 1.42
C ILE A 151 -9.24 -7.45 2.21
N PHE A 152 -10.29 -7.92 1.54
CA PHE A 152 -11.40 -8.61 2.21
C PHE A 152 -11.09 -10.06 2.60
N LEU A 153 -10.15 -10.74 1.96
CA LEU A 153 -9.74 -12.10 2.35
C LEU A 153 -8.39 -12.12 3.07
N GLY A 154 -7.48 -11.18 2.76
CA GLY A 154 -6.16 -11.13 3.37
C GLY A 154 -6.09 -10.39 4.72
N LEU A 155 -6.96 -9.38 4.95
CA LEU A 155 -6.95 -8.58 6.19
C LEU A 155 -8.12 -8.98 7.10
N GLY A 156 -7.80 -9.67 8.20
CA GLY A 156 -8.77 -10.43 9.00
C GLY A 156 -9.92 -9.62 9.63
N ASP A 157 -9.71 -8.35 10.02
CA ASP A 157 -10.75 -7.58 10.73
C ASP A 157 -11.52 -6.57 9.86
N ILE A 158 -11.05 -6.27 8.64
CA ILE A 158 -11.71 -5.27 7.78
C ILE A 158 -13.12 -5.72 7.36
N ARG A 159 -13.33 -7.03 7.19
CA ARG A 159 -14.64 -7.63 6.90
C ARG A 159 -15.67 -7.35 7.99
N ASN A 160 -15.22 -7.30 9.25
CA ASN A 160 -16.09 -7.02 10.39
C ASN A 160 -16.46 -5.53 10.46
N LYS A 161 -15.59 -4.65 9.94
CA LYS A 161 -15.83 -3.20 9.89
C LYS A 161 -16.76 -2.82 8.74
N LEU A 162 -16.70 -3.54 7.62
CA LEU A 162 -17.49 -3.29 6.40
C LEU A 162 -18.27 -4.56 5.99
N PRO A 163 -19.29 -4.99 6.78
CA PRO A 163 -19.97 -6.26 6.55
C PRO A 163 -20.86 -6.25 5.29
N GLU A 164 -21.47 -5.10 4.96
CA GLU A 164 -22.32 -4.98 3.77
C GLU A 164 -21.49 -5.08 2.48
N GLU A 165 -20.33 -4.42 2.45
CA GLU A 165 -19.38 -4.44 1.34
C GLU A 165 -18.73 -5.82 1.21
N ALA A 166 -18.37 -6.45 2.33
CA ALA A 166 -17.84 -7.81 2.33
C ALA A 166 -18.85 -8.81 1.74
N GLN A 167 -20.13 -8.71 2.09
CA GLN A 167 -21.17 -9.58 1.53
C GLN A 167 -21.38 -9.35 0.02
N LYS A 168 -21.34 -8.08 -0.43
CA LYS A 168 -21.39 -7.75 -1.86
C LYS A 168 -20.18 -8.34 -2.59
N PHE A 169 -18.99 -8.20 -2.03
CA PHE A 169 -17.76 -8.77 -2.58
C PHE A 169 -17.82 -10.30 -2.63
N ASP A 170 -18.33 -10.99 -1.61
CA ASP A 170 -18.45 -12.45 -1.62
C ASP A 170 -19.31 -12.97 -2.77
N THR A 171 -20.41 -12.27 -3.07
CA THR A 171 -21.29 -12.60 -4.21
C THR A 171 -20.54 -12.45 -5.53
N ILE A 172 -19.86 -11.30 -5.71
CA ILE A 172 -19.04 -11.02 -6.89
C ILE A 172 -17.88 -12.01 -7.02
N ASN A 173 -17.28 -12.40 -5.90
CA ASN A 173 -16.18 -13.35 -5.82
C ASN A 173 -16.63 -14.73 -6.29
N GLN A 174 -17.77 -15.22 -5.80
CA GLN A 174 -18.33 -16.50 -6.26
C GLN A 174 -18.64 -16.48 -7.76
N ASP A 175 -19.25 -15.39 -8.25
CA ASP A 175 -19.56 -15.22 -9.68
C ASP A 175 -18.28 -15.18 -10.54
N PHE A 176 -17.24 -14.48 -10.09
CA PHE A 176 -15.96 -14.41 -10.78
C PHE A 176 -15.19 -15.75 -10.76
N LEU A 177 -15.20 -16.47 -9.63
CA LEU A 177 -14.58 -17.78 -9.54
C LEU A 177 -15.28 -18.80 -10.44
N GLN A 178 -16.61 -18.79 -10.49
CA GLN A 178 -17.38 -19.63 -11.41
C GLN A 178 -17.04 -19.30 -12.87
N LEU A 179 -16.97 -18.01 -13.22
CA LEU A 179 -16.55 -17.54 -14.54
C LEU A 179 -15.16 -18.07 -14.91
N MET A 180 -14.21 -18.06 -13.98
CA MET A 180 -12.84 -18.55 -14.20
C MET A 180 -12.76 -20.08 -14.31
N LEU A 181 -13.58 -20.82 -13.56
CA LEU A 181 -13.71 -22.28 -13.67
C LEU A 181 -14.28 -22.70 -15.04
N ASP A 182 -15.32 -22.01 -15.51
CA ASP A 182 -15.91 -22.22 -16.83
C ASP A 182 -14.89 -21.95 -17.95
N THR A 183 -14.04 -20.93 -17.74
CA THR A 183 -12.96 -20.55 -18.66
C THR A 183 -11.85 -21.58 -18.68
N HIS A 184 -11.45 -22.11 -17.52
CA HIS A 184 -10.46 -23.18 -17.44
C HIS A 184 -10.95 -24.46 -18.14
N SER A 185 -12.23 -24.80 -17.95
CA SER A 185 -12.85 -26.00 -18.56
C SER A 185 -12.92 -25.91 -20.09
N LYS A 186 -13.11 -24.70 -20.64
CA LYS A 186 -13.16 -24.45 -22.08
C LYS A 186 -12.32 -23.21 -22.41
N PRO A 187 -11.02 -23.38 -22.66
CA PRO A 187 -10.10 -22.25 -22.68
C PRO A 187 -10.01 -21.56 -24.05
N LEU A 188 -10.82 -21.92 -25.03
CA LEU A 188 -10.85 -21.23 -26.33
C LEU A 188 -11.36 -19.80 -26.16
N ALA A 189 -10.54 -18.83 -26.59
CA ALA A 189 -10.83 -17.40 -26.36
C ALA A 189 -12.12 -16.94 -27.05
N ILE A 190 -12.35 -17.40 -28.28
CA ILE A 190 -13.58 -17.09 -29.04
C ILE A 190 -14.81 -17.65 -28.34
N ASP A 191 -14.78 -18.92 -27.93
CA ASP A 191 -15.94 -19.57 -27.34
C ASP A 191 -16.35 -18.91 -26.02
N GLN A 192 -15.39 -18.42 -25.24
CA GLN A 192 -15.65 -17.73 -23.97
C GLN A 192 -16.08 -16.28 -24.15
N CYS A 193 -15.47 -15.56 -25.10
CA CYS A 193 -15.77 -14.15 -25.31
C CYS A 193 -17.08 -13.94 -26.09
N LEU A 194 -17.45 -14.86 -26.98
CA LEU A 194 -18.69 -14.80 -27.76
C LEU A 194 -19.91 -15.41 -27.04
N VAL A 195 -19.77 -15.85 -25.78
CA VAL A 195 -20.94 -16.28 -24.99
C VAL A 195 -21.94 -15.13 -24.90
N ALA A 196 -23.20 -15.42 -25.23
CA ALA A 196 -24.26 -14.42 -25.20
C ALA A 196 -24.35 -13.76 -23.81
N GLY A 197 -24.25 -12.42 -23.78
CA GLY A 197 -24.31 -11.65 -22.54
C GLY A 197 -23.02 -11.65 -21.70
N ARG A 198 -21.89 -12.19 -22.20
CA ARG A 198 -20.61 -12.15 -21.47
C ARG A 198 -20.13 -10.73 -21.20
N LEU A 199 -20.24 -9.84 -22.18
CA LEU A 199 -19.88 -8.43 -22.03
C LEU A 199 -20.69 -7.79 -20.89
N THR A 200 -22.02 -7.90 -20.94
CA THR A 200 -22.91 -7.36 -19.91
C THR A 200 -22.67 -7.97 -18.53
N HIS A 201 -22.30 -9.25 -18.46
CA HIS A 201 -21.95 -9.91 -17.20
C HIS A 201 -20.66 -9.32 -16.60
N LEU A 202 -19.60 -9.16 -17.41
CA LEU A 202 -18.36 -8.53 -16.98
C LEU A 202 -18.54 -7.05 -16.61
N GLU A 203 -19.42 -6.33 -17.31
CA GLU A 203 -19.78 -4.94 -16.95
C GLU A 203 -20.44 -4.89 -15.57
N SER A 204 -21.39 -5.79 -15.29
CA SER A 204 -22.01 -5.91 -13.98
C SER A 204 -20.99 -6.23 -12.87
N LEU A 205 -20.03 -7.11 -13.14
CA LEU A 205 -18.96 -7.43 -12.19
C LEU A 205 -18.04 -6.21 -11.96
N ARG A 206 -17.65 -5.50 -13.03
CA ARG A 206 -16.86 -4.26 -12.94
C ARG A 206 -17.58 -3.22 -12.06
N ASP A 207 -18.85 -2.95 -12.34
CA ASP A 207 -19.61 -1.91 -11.65
C ASP A 207 -19.83 -2.28 -10.16
N GLY A 208 -20.02 -3.56 -9.86
CA GLY A 208 -20.05 -4.09 -8.50
C GLY A 208 -18.74 -3.88 -7.75
N LEU A 209 -17.61 -4.21 -8.38
CA LEU A 209 -16.27 -4.00 -7.82
C LEU A 209 -15.95 -2.52 -7.62
N GLU A 210 -16.32 -1.66 -8.58
CA GLU A 210 -16.16 -0.20 -8.48
C GLU A 210 -16.96 0.39 -7.31
N THR A 211 -18.17 -0.11 -7.10
CA THR A 211 -18.99 0.31 -5.95
C THR A 211 -18.31 -0.08 -4.63
N CYS A 212 -17.78 -1.30 -4.53
CA CYS A 212 -17.06 -1.76 -3.33
C CYS A 212 -15.78 -0.94 -3.09
N GLU A 213 -15.00 -0.68 -4.14
CA GLU A 213 -13.79 0.14 -4.09
C GLU A 213 -14.10 1.57 -3.62
N LYS A 214 -15.18 2.17 -4.15
CA LYS A 214 -15.60 3.51 -3.75
C LYS A 214 -16.02 3.56 -2.28
N SER A 215 -16.83 2.61 -1.82
CA SER A 215 -17.24 2.52 -0.41
C SER A 215 -16.03 2.33 0.52
N LEU A 216 -15.04 1.54 0.10
CA LEU A 216 -13.79 1.38 0.84
C LEU A 216 -13.01 2.70 0.93
N GLN A 217 -12.88 3.44 -0.18
CA GLN A 217 -12.22 4.75 -0.20
C GLN A 217 -12.93 5.76 0.70
N GLU A 218 -14.27 5.80 0.68
CA GLU A 218 -15.07 6.64 1.55
C GLU A 218 -14.83 6.31 3.03
N TYR A 219 -14.79 5.02 3.38
CA TYR A 219 -14.46 4.55 4.74
C TYR A 219 -13.05 4.98 5.17
N LEU A 220 -12.02 4.77 4.33
CA LEU A 220 -10.65 5.20 4.63
C LEU A 220 -10.57 6.72 4.81
N GLN A 221 -11.30 7.47 3.99
CA GLN A 221 -11.37 8.92 4.07
C GLN A 221 -12.03 9.39 5.38
N GLU A 222 -13.08 8.72 5.84
CA GLU A 222 -13.68 8.98 7.15
C GLU A 222 -12.67 8.76 8.29
N LYS A 223 -11.93 7.65 8.27
CA LYS A 223 -10.88 7.37 9.27
C LYS A 223 -9.76 8.42 9.25
N ARG A 224 -9.34 8.87 8.06
CA ARG A 224 -8.37 9.97 7.90
C ARG A 224 -8.87 11.31 8.44
N ASN A 225 -10.18 11.56 8.38
CA ASN A 225 -10.76 12.79 8.91
C ASN A 225 -10.80 12.80 10.44
N VAL A 226 -10.88 11.63 11.09
CA VAL A 226 -10.77 11.51 12.54
C VAL A 226 -9.32 11.73 12.99
N PHE A 227 -8.36 11.07 12.34
CA PHE A 227 -6.95 11.20 12.65
C PHE A 227 -6.13 11.67 11.44
N TYR A 228 -5.89 12.98 11.38
CA TYR A 228 -5.23 13.65 10.25
C TYR A 228 -3.79 13.19 9.95
N ARG A 229 -3.13 12.43 10.83
CA ARG A 229 -1.80 11.88 10.53
C ARG A 229 -1.85 10.68 9.58
N PHE A 230 -3.01 10.04 9.39
CA PHE A 230 -3.16 8.98 8.40
C PHE A 230 -3.07 9.45 6.94
N TYR A 231 -2.97 10.76 6.68
CA TYR A 231 -2.65 11.28 5.35
C TYR A 231 -1.17 11.10 4.97
N PHE A 232 -0.29 10.78 5.92
CA PHE A 232 1.15 10.57 5.67
C PHE A 232 1.49 9.12 5.29
N ILE A 233 0.53 8.21 5.35
CA ILE A 233 0.68 6.79 5.01
C ILE A 233 -0.18 6.43 3.80
N SER A 234 0.21 5.38 3.07
CA SER A 234 -0.55 4.92 1.89
C SER A 234 -1.87 4.26 2.29
N ASP A 235 -2.77 4.06 1.32
CA ASP A 235 -4.04 3.37 1.55
C ASP A 235 -3.82 1.92 2.01
N GLU A 236 -2.83 1.23 1.43
CA GLU A 236 -2.45 -0.15 1.81
C GLU A 236 -1.94 -0.23 3.26
N GLU A 237 -1.11 0.73 3.66
CA GLU A 237 -0.57 0.81 5.03
C GLU A 237 -1.68 1.12 6.03
N LEU A 238 -2.59 2.04 5.68
CA LEU A 238 -3.75 2.35 6.53
C LEU A 238 -4.68 1.14 6.67
N LEU A 239 -4.90 0.38 5.59
CA LEU A 239 -5.69 -0.85 5.63
C LEU A 239 -5.03 -1.92 6.51
N ALA A 240 -3.70 -2.07 6.46
CA ALA A 240 -2.97 -2.98 7.35
C ALA A 240 -3.14 -2.61 8.83
N ILE A 241 -3.09 -1.31 9.14
CA ILE A 241 -3.32 -0.80 10.50
C ILE A 241 -4.77 -1.05 10.95
N LEU A 242 -5.76 -0.76 10.10
CA LEU A 242 -7.19 -0.92 10.42
C LEU A 242 -7.65 -2.39 10.46
N GLY A 243 -7.00 -3.26 9.69
CA GLY A 243 -7.27 -4.69 9.65
C GLY A 243 -6.61 -5.48 10.79
N SER A 244 -5.67 -4.87 11.50
CA SER A 244 -5.01 -5.47 12.67
C SER A 244 -5.83 -5.26 13.93
N ARG A 245 -5.91 -6.30 14.76
CA ARG A 245 -6.47 -6.23 16.12
C ARG A 245 -5.47 -5.71 17.15
N THR A 246 -4.19 -5.73 16.81
CA THR A 246 -3.09 -5.44 17.74
C THR A 246 -2.55 -4.04 17.48
N PRO A 247 -2.52 -3.16 18.50
CA PRO A 247 -2.04 -1.78 18.35
C PRO A 247 -0.53 -1.70 18.10
N LEU A 248 0.22 -2.80 18.28
CA LEU A 248 1.65 -2.87 17.99
C LEU A 248 1.98 -2.65 16.51
N VAL A 249 1.07 -2.99 15.60
CA VAL A 249 1.25 -2.81 14.15
C VAL A 249 1.52 -1.34 13.80
N ILE A 250 1.02 -0.40 14.59
CA ILE A 250 1.23 1.02 14.34
C ILE A 250 2.71 1.43 14.42
N GLN A 251 3.52 0.71 15.21
CA GLN A 251 4.91 1.07 15.50
C GLN A 251 5.76 1.19 14.23
N GLU A 252 5.52 0.31 13.25
CA GLU A 252 6.23 0.33 11.98
C GLU A 252 5.97 1.60 11.16
N TYR A 253 4.82 2.24 11.41
CA TYR A 253 4.36 3.43 10.69
C TYR A 253 4.54 4.73 11.50
N VAL A 254 4.94 4.67 12.78
CA VAL A 254 5.11 5.86 13.63
C VAL A 254 6.11 6.85 13.03
N LEU A 255 7.25 6.36 12.52
CA LEU A 255 8.27 7.17 11.85
C LEU A 255 7.75 7.91 10.60
N LYS A 256 6.74 7.36 9.92
CA LYS A 256 6.12 8.01 8.75
C LYS A 256 5.09 9.05 9.17
N MET A 257 4.36 8.80 10.25
CA MET A 257 3.31 9.70 10.75
C MET A 257 3.85 10.89 11.53
N PHE A 258 4.94 10.71 12.28
CA PHE A 258 5.49 11.68 13.20
C PHE A 258 6.94 12.01 12.87
N ASP A 259 7.27 13.29 12.96
CA ASP A 259 8.65 13.75 12.78
C ASP A 259 9.45 13.53 14.08
N ASN A 260 10.64 12.92 13.94
CA ASN A 260 11.55 12.58 15.03
C ASN A 260 10.93 11.76 16.19
N VAL A 261 9.95 10.90 15.89
CA VAL A 261 9.44 9.90 16.85
C VAL A 261 9.71 8.52 16.28
N GLN A 262 10.56 7.75 16.95
CA GLN A 262 10.93 6.42 16.52
C GLN A 262 9.87 5.39 16.90
N SER A 263 9.41 5.42 18.15
CA SER A 263 8.43 4.47 18.66
C SER A 263 7.66 5.03 19.85
N LEU A 264 6.49 4.44 20.09
CA LEU A 264 5.68 4.72 21.27
C LEU A 264 6.00 3.68 22.36
N LEU A 265 5.98 4.09 23.62
CA LEU A 265 6.14 3.17 24.75
C LEU A 265 4.79 2.50 25.03
N ILE A 266 4.55 1.37 24.35
CA ILE A 266 3.35 0.55 24.48
C ILE A 266 3.66 -0.60 25.43
N VAL A 267 2.95 -0.67 26.55
CA VAL A 267 3.10 -1.71 27.57
C VAL A 267 1.82 -2.52 27.67
N GLU A 268 1.92 -3.85 27.60
CA GLU A 268 0.75 -4.71 27.77
C GLU A 268 0.21 -4.63 29.20
N THR A 269 -1.12 -4.53 29.32
CA THR A 269 -1.79 -4.50 30.63
C THR A 269 -2.13 -5.90 31.10
N LEU A 270 -2.65 -6.03 32.33
CA LEU A 270 -3.10 -7.33 32.88
C LEU A 270 -4.27 -7.94 32.06
N THR A 271 -4.96 -7.13 31.26
CA THR A 271 -6.02 -7.57 30.35
C THR A 271 -5.45 -7.83 28.95
N PRO A 272 -5.67 -9.03 28.37
CA PRO A 272 -5.14 -9.36 27.05
C PRO A 272 -5.70 -8.41 25.98
N ASN A 273 -4.87 -8.06 25.00
CA ASN A 273 -5.17 -7.11 23.91
C ASN A 273 -5.47 -5.66 24.33
N ILE A 274 -5.23 -5.30 25.60
CA ILE A 274 -5.29 -3.90 26.03
C ILE A 274 -3.88 -3.45 26.41
N TYR A 275 -3.43 -2.37 25.79
CA TYR A 275 -2.11 -1.81 25.99
C TYR A 275 -2.21 -0.40 26.58
N SER A 276 -1.19 -0.03 27.34
CA SER A 276 -1.04 1.27 27.96
C SER A 276 0.10 2.02 27.28
N LEU A 277 -0.21 3.18 26.70
CA LEU A 277 0.76 4.11 26.13
C LEU A 277 1.28 5.04 27.23
N SER A 278 2.57 4.92 27.54
CA SER A 278 3.18 5.60 28.69
C SER A 278 4.23 6.65 28.30
N GLY A 279 4.56 6.77 27.03
CA GLY A 279 5.56 7.71 26.53
C GLY A 279 5.89 7.52 25.05
N MET A 280 6.89 8.27 24.60
CA MET A 280 7.44 8.17 23.24
C MET A 280 8.96 8.24 23.27
N ILE A 281 9.61 7.62 22.28
CA ILE A 281 11.06 7.56 22.11
C ILE A 281 11.41 8.30 20.82
N SER A 282 12.37 9.23 20.90
CA SER A 282 12.89 9.95 19.72
C SER A 282 13.85 9.09 18.91
N CYS A 283 14.16 9.50 17.67
CA CYS A 283 15.16 8.81 16.84
C CYS A 283 16.58 8.84 17.44
N GLU A 284 16.84 9.79 18.34
CA GLU A 284 18.09 9.93 19.08
C GLU A 284 18.10 9.13 20.40
N GLY A 285 17.03 8.37 20.67
CA GLY A 285 16.89 7.54 21.88
C GLY A 285 16.42 8.29 23.14
N GLU A 286 15.96 9.54 23.01
CA GLU A 286 15.42 10.28 24.15
C GLU A 286 14.01 9.79 24.49
N LEU A 287 13.79 9.41 25.75
CA LEU A 287 12.49 8.99 26.25
C LEU A 287 11.73 10.18 26.86
N MET A 288 10.53 10.46 26.32
CA MET A 288 9.58 11.38 26.94
C MET A 288 8.38 10.60 27.50
N SER A 289 8.27 10.55 28.82
CA SER A 289 7.10 9.98 29.50
C SER A 289 5.89 10.88 29.37
N PHE A 290 4.72 10.27 29.16
CA PHE A 290 3.45 10.99 29.17
C PHE A 290 3.00 11.32 30.59
N ARG A 291 2.18 12.35 30.77
CA ARG A 291 1.65 12.71 32.10
C ARG A 291 0.56 11.74 32.53
N THR A 292 -0.26 11.34 31.58
CA THR A 292 -1.32 10.37 31.77
C THR A 292 -1.07 9.20 30.83
N ALA A 293 -1.06 7.99 31.39
CA ALA A 293 -1.04 6.79 30.56
C ALA A 293 -2.42 6.60 29.93
N HIS A 294 -2.45 6.35 28.63
CA HIS A 294 -3.69 6.15 27.87
C HIS A 294 -3.83 4.70 27.43
N LEU A 295 -5.04 4.16 27.53
CA LEU A 295 -5.33 2.79 27.12
C LEU A 295 -5.67 2.73 25.62
N THR A 296 -5.17 1.72 24.92
CA THR A 296 -5.52 1.41 23.52
C THR A 296 -6.88 0.71 23.44
N SER A 297 -7.93 1.35 23.98
CA SER A 297 -9.28 0.80 23.95
C SER A 297 -10.10 1.42 22.84
N GLY A 298 -10.77 0.59 22.04
CA GLY A 298 -11.65 1.03 20.95
C GLY A 298 -10.92 1.21 19.62
N GLU A 299 -11.50 2.02 18.73
CA GLU A 299 -10.98 2.24 17.37
C GLU A 299 -9.64 3.00 17.37
N ILE A 300 -8.76 2.63 16.44
CA ILE A 300 -7.37 3.10 16.40
C ILE A 300 -7.23 4.61 16.23
N GLU A 301 -8.05 5.19 15.37
CA GLU A 301 -8.08 6.62 15.11
C GLU A 301 -8.47 7.44 16.36
N VAL A 302 -9.29 6.88 17.24
CA VAL A 302 -9.80 7.59 18.42
C VAL A 302 -8.70 7.69 19.47
N TRP A 303 -8.13 6.55 19.86
CA TRP A 303 -7.08 6.58 20.88
C TRP A 303 -5.78 7.21 20.36
N MET A 304 -5.46 7.10 19.06
CA MET A 304 -4.32 7.81 18.48
C MET A 304 -4.46 9.33 18.52
N THR A 305 -5.69 9.84 18.37
CA THR A 305 -5.97 11.27 18.53
C THR A 305 -5.72 11.72 19.97
N VAL A 306 -6.15 10.92 20.95
CA VAL A 306 -5.88 11.20 22.38
C VAL A 306 -4.37 11.14 22.68
N VAL A 307 -3.65 10.18 22.12
CA VAL A 307 -2.19 10.09 22.26
C VAL A 307 -1.50 11.32 21.67
N LEU A 308 -1.93 11.78 20.49
CA LEU A 308 -1.39 13.00 19.89
C LEU A 308 -1.60 14.22 20.80
N GLU A 309 -2.77 14.37 21.40
CA GLU A 309 -3.05 15.43 22.37
C GLU A 309 -2.16 15.31 23.61
N GLU A 310 -1.97 14.10 24.13
CA GLU A 310 -1.10 13.83 25.28
C GLU A 310 0.38 14.10 24.97
N MET A 311 0.87 13.78 23.76
CA MET A 311 2.22 14.11 23.31
C MET A 311 2.46 15.63 23.39
N VAL A 312 1.51 16.41 22.89
CA VAL A 312 1.57 17.88 22.93
C VAL A 312 1.46 18.40 24.36
N ALA A 313 0.52 17.87 25.15
CA ALA A 313 0.32 18.29 26.53
C ALA A 313 1.53 17.98 27.43
N SER A 314 2.11 16.79 27.27
CA SER A 314 3.30 16.33 27.99
C SER A 314 4.52 17.16 27.61
N ASN A 315 4.76 17.40 26.32
CA ASN A 315 5.86 18.26 25.87
C ASN A 315 5.73 19.70 26.37
N ARG A 316 4.51 20.26 26.32
CA ARG A 316 4.23 21.61 26.86
C ARG A 316 4.48 21.69 28.36
N TYR A 317 4.10 20.65 29.10
CA TYR A 317 4.34 20.57 30.53
C TYR A 317 5.84 20.42 30.84
N ALA A 318 6.54 19.52 30.16
CA ALA A 318 7.97 19.34 30.28
C ALA A 318 8.71 20.66 30.04
N THR A 319 8.34 21.40 28.98
CA THR A 319 8.92 22.72 28.66
C THR A 319 8.70 23.73 29.78
N LYS A 320 7.47 23.82 30.30
CA LYS A 320 7.17 24.72 31.42
C LYS A 320 7.89 24.33 32.70
N LYS A 321 7.98 23.03 32.98
CA LYS A 321 8.69 22.49 34.14
C LYS A 321 10.17 22.82 34.04
N ALA A 322 10.82 22.60 32.89
CA ALA A 322 12.22 22.95 32.69
C ALA A 322 12.48 24.45 32.88
N ILE A 323 11.61 25.33 32.37
CA ILE A 323 11.69 26.79 32.59
C ILE A 323 11.59 27.13 34.08
N HIS A 324 10.60 26.56 34.76
CA HIS A 324 10.35 26.81 36.17
C HIS A 324 11.49 26.31 37.06
N ASP A 325 11.99 25.09 36.80
CA ASP A 325 13.05 24.44 37.56
C ASP A 325 14.39 25.18 37.44
N TYR A 326 14.65 25.89 36.33
CA TYR A 326 15.82 26.78 36.22
C TYR A 326 15.67 28.04 37.08
N GLY A 327 14.44 28.59 37.15
CA GLY A 327 14.14 29.80 37.92
C GLY A 327 14.14 29.60 39.43
N GLN A 328 13.79 28.39 39.89
CA GLN A 328 13.93 27.99 41.28
C GLN A 328 15.38 27.56 41.54
N GLN A 329 16.22 28.54 41.90
CA GLN A 329 17.60 28.29 42.31
C GLN A 329 17.65 27.57 43.68
N ASP A 330 17.24 26.30 43.74
CA ASP A 330 17.40 25.41 44.89
C ASP A 330 18.86 24.92 45.07
N GLY A 331 19.85 25.77 44.72
CA GLY A 331 21.26 25.43 44.78
C GLY A 331 21.74 24.39 43.75
N ARG A 332 20.93 24.04 42.74
CA ARG A 332 21.35 23.14 41.65
C ARG A 332 22.22 23.89 40.63
N SER A 333 23.30 23.24 40.18
CA SER A 333 24.12 23.79 39.10
C SER A 333 23.34 23.77 37.78
N ARG A 334 23.64 24.70 36.86
CA ARG A 334 23.04 24.75 35.52
C ARG A 334 23.19 23.42 34.79
N THR A 335 24.32 22.76 34.98
CA THR A 335 24.63 21.49 34.33
C THR A 335 23.86 20.32 34.93
N ASP A 336 23.56 20.31 36.24
CA ASP A 336 22.65 19.32 36.83
C ASP A 336 21.20 19.51 36.36
N TRP A 337 20.77 20.77 36.21
CA TRP A 337 19.47 21.08 35.61
C TRP A 337 19.36 20.60 34.15
N LEU A 338 20.43 20.77 33.36
CA LEU A 338 20.50 20.31 31.97
C LEU A 338 20.37 18.79 31.87
N LEU A 339 21.10 18.03 32.70
CA LEU A 339 21.07 16.56 32.68
C LEU A 339 19.77 15.97 33.25
N GLY A 340 19.04 16.72 34.07
CA GLY A 340 17.78 16.27 34.66
C GLY A 340 16.54 16.44 33.76
N ASN A 341 16.70 17.02 32.57
CA ASN A 341 15.61 17.34 31.66
C ASN A 341 15.91 16.84 30.23
N ILE A 342 14.87 16.70 29.41
CA ILE A 342 14.98 16.25 28.02
C ILE A 342 15.65 17.35 27.16
N GLY A 343 16.56 16.99 26.25
CA GLY A 343 17.43 17.94 25.54
C GLY A 343 16.69 19.08 24.83
N PRO A 344 15.75 18.81 23.92
CA PRO A 344 14.95 19.84 23.25
C PRO A 344 14.20 20.77 24.21
N THR A 345 13.72 20.24 25.33
CA THR A 345 13.01 20.99 26.37
C THR A 345 13.95 21.98 27.08
N VAL A 346 15.18 21.55 27.39
CA VAL A 346 16.23 22.40 27.97
C VAL A 346 16.60 23.52 27.02
N LEU A 347 16.76 23.24 25.72
CA LEU A 347 17.11 24.27 24.72
C LEU A 347 16.05 25.37 24.66
N ALA A 348 14.77 24.99 24.62
CA ALA A 348 13.66 25.94 24.65
C ALA A 348 13.66 26.77 25.94
N ALA A 349 13.86 26.13 27.09
CA ALA A 349 13.92 26.80 28.38
C ALA A 349 15.11 27.77 28.48
N ALA A 350 16.28 27.36 27.99
CA ALA A 350 17.49 28.18 27.95
C ALA A 350 17.31 29.42 27.07
N ALA A 351 16.63 29.30 25.93
CA ALA A 351 16.32 30.45 25.06
C ALA A 351 15.39 31.47 25.74
N VAL A 352 14.40 31.01 26.50
CA VAL A 352 13.49 31.87 27.28
C VAL A 352 14.29 32.62 28.35
N TRP A 353 15.09 31.91 29.14
CA TRP A 353 15.90 32.52 30.19
C TRP A 353 16.98 33.45 29.66
N TRP A 354 17.68 33.06 28.60
CA TRP A 354 18.66 33.91 27.94
C TRP A 354 18.04 35.24 27.50
N THR A 355 16.82 35.20 26.93
CA THR A 355 16.10 36.41 26.53
C THR A 355 15.79 37.31 27.72
N ALA A 356 15.29 36.73 28.82
CA ALA A 356 14.98 37.45 30.05
C ALA A 356 16.23 38.03 30.74
N GLU A 357 17.33 37.28 30.75
CA GLU A 357 18.62 37.69 31.30
C GLU A 357 19.23 38.84 30.49
N VAL A 358 19.21 38.76 29.15
CA VAL A 358 19.66 39.84 28.26
C VAL A 358 18.80 41.10 28.44
N GLU A 359 17.48 40.99 28.55
CA GLU A 359 16.61 42.15 28.81
C GLU A 359 16.95 42.80 30.17
N ASN A 360 17.22 41.99 31.20
CA ASN A 360 17.65 42.48 32.50
C ASN A 360 19.01 43.20 32.42
N VAL A 361 19.95 42.70 31.61
CA VAL A 361 21.23 43.38 31.36
C VAL A 361 20.98 44.76 30.74
N PHE A 362 20.10 44.87 29.73
CA PHE A 362 19.74 46.18 29.16
C PHE A 362 19.11 47.13 30.17
N ARG A 363 18.27 46.63 31.09
CA ARG A 363 17.71 47.45 32.19
C ARG A 363 18.77 47.91 33.19
N LYS A 364 19.80 47.10 33.46
CA LYS A 364 20.94 47.49 34.30
C LYS A 364 21.80 48.57 33.63
N ILE A 365 22.00 48.48 32.31
CA ILE A 365 22.69 49.50 31.53
C ILE A 365 21.92 50.82 31.60
N SER A 366 20.60 50.80 31.40
CA SER A 366 19.79 52.03 31.48
C SER A 366 19.72 52.62 32.90
N ALA A 367 19.90 51.81 33.94
CA ALA A 367 20.04 52.24 35.32
C ALA A 367 21.44 52.79 35.68
N GLY A 368 22.39 52.81 34.73
CA GLY A 368 23.73 53.40 34.89
C GLY A 368 24.88 52.41 35.12
N ASN A 369 24.67 51.10 34.91
CA ASN A 369 25.75 50.10 34.93
C ASN A 369 26.24 49.77 33.50
N ASP A 370 27.14 50.60 32.98
CA ASP A 370 27.71 50.45 31.62
C ASP A 370 28.50 49.14 31.44
N GLY A 371 28.96 48.52 32.54
CA GLY A 371 29.73 47.27 32.53
C GLY A 371 28.87 45.99 32.57
N ALA A 372 27.54 46.10 32.64
CA ALA A 372 26.66 44.95 32.86
C ALA A 372 26.77 43.87 31.76
N MET A 373 27.01 44.26 30.51
CA MET A 373 27.17 43.31 29.39
C MET A 373 28.45 42.48 29.49
N ILE A 374 29.55 43.10 29.93
CA ILE A 374 30.84 42.42 30.11
C ILE A 374 30.75 41.42 31.27
N GLN A 375 30.06 41.79 32.35
CA GLN A 375 29.81 40.90 33.49
C GLN A 375 28.96 39.68 33.09
N TYR A 376 27.93 39.90 32.26
CA TYR A 376 27.09 38.80 31.76
C TYR A 376 27.87 37.88 30.81
N LEU A 377 28.72 38.42 29.93
CA LEU A 377 29.60 37.62 29.09
C LEU A 377 30.54 36.73 29.91
N ALA A 378 31.14 37.24 30.99
CA ALA A 378 31.97 36.45 31.88
C ALA A 378 31.16 35.28 32.50
N THR A 379 29.93 35.54 32.94
CA THR A 379 29.05 34.49 33.49
C THR A 379 28.72 33.40 32.45
N LEU A 380 28.52 33.78 31.18
CA LEU A 380 28.26 32.81 30.11
C LEU A 380 29.48 31.96 29.79
N ASN A 381 30.68 32.54 29.82
CA ASN A 381 31.93 31.80 29.63
C ASN A 381 32.14 30.80 30.76
N ASP A 382 31.93 31.21 32.02
CA ASP A 382 32.04 30.30 33.18
C ASP A 382 31.04 29.12 33.05
N GLN A 383 29.80 29.39 32.63
CA GLN A 383 28.80 28.34 32.39
C GLN A 383 29.17 27.39 31.24
N LEU A 384 29.89 27.90 30.23
CA LEU A 384 30.37 27.09 29.11
C LEU A 384 31.51 26.17 29.56
N ASP A 385 32.46 26.70 30.32
CA ASP A 385 33.59 25.95 30.87
C ASP A 385 33.09 24.82 31.77
N ASP A 386 32.12 25.08 32.66
CA ASP A 386 31.46 24.06 33.49
C ASP A 386 30.85 22.90 32.68
N LEU A 387 30.31 23.20 31.50
CA LEU A 387 29.69 22.21 30.62
C LEU A 387 30.74 21.38 29.88
N VAL A 388 31.82 22.03 29.43
CA VAL A 388 32.98 21.38 28.79
C VAL A 388 33.64 20.39 29.76
N ASP A 389 33.86 20.80 31.00
CA ASP A 389 34.45 19.95 32.04
C ASP A 389 33.60 18.69 32.29
N LYS A 390 32.27 18.83 32.37
CA LYS A 390 31.36 17.68 32.53
C LYS A 390 31.34 16.76 31.30
N ALA A 391 31.42 17.30 30.09
CA ALA A 391 31.46 16.50 28.87
C ALA A 391 32.74 15.64 28.80
N HIS A 392 33.89 16.20 29.19
CA HIS A 392 35.16 15.48 29.26
C HIS A 392 35.16 14.37 30.32
N LEU A 393 34.55 14.61 31.48
CA LEU A 393 34.41 13.60 32.53
C LEU A 393 33.54 12.41 32.08
N SER A 394 32.46 12.67 31.35
CA SER A 394 31.56 11.63 30.83
C SER A 394 32.25 10.75 29.76
N THR A 395 32.95 11.37 28.81
CA THR A 395 33.72 10.62 27.79
C THR A 395 34.87 9.82 28.40
N ALA A 396 35.50 10.34 29.46
CA ALA A 396 36.51 9.60 30.20
C ALA A 396 35.94 8.44 31.01
N MET A 397 34.63 8.37 31.28
CA MET A 397 34.00 7.18 31.91
C MET A 397 33.58 6.15 30.87
N SER A 398 33.02 6.58 29.72
CA SER A 398 32.58 5.68 28.64
C SER A 398 33.72 4.98 27.87
N ILE A 399 34.97 5.40 28.07
CA ILE A 399 36.16 4.75 27.49
C ILE A 399 36.67 3.60 28.40
N TRP A 400 36.19 3.53 29.65
CA TRP A 400 36.63 2.55 30.66
C TRP A 400 35.57 1.48 31.00
N ASP A 401 34.33 1.65 30.51
CA ASP A 401 33.30 0.62 30.40
C ASP A 401 33.27 0.07 28.97
#